data_AF-A0A2N2KX93-F1
#
_entry.id   AF-A0A2N2KX93-F1
#
_cell.length_a   1.000
_cell.length_b   1.000
_cell.length_c   1.000
_cell.angle_alpha   90.00
_cell.angle_beta   90.00
_cell.angle_gamma   90.00
#
_symmetry.space_group_name_H-M   'P 1'
#
loop_
_entity.id
_entity.type
_entity.pdbx_description
1 polymer ?
#
loop_
_entity_poly.entity_id
_entity_poly.type
_entity_poly.pdbx_seq_one_letter_code
_entity_poly.pdbx_strand_id
1 'polypeptide(L)'
;MKICVYYFSGTGNTRFVAEDMQQRFIDSGSQCELIPIESVTKGEVVLNPEEYDLVGIGFPVHAYDAPGIVYEFLELLPAAPIRYFLFKTAGDKLFYGGSTNHLRMLLANKRWKLAYESFFVMPANMASPAKPGKIARLAEAARIHSAETVADILSGTRKLLPDSTSQRISTLFKRLETRGCRKGSRHWRVSSNCDLCGKCVQECPTSNITLVDGKLKFGDKCIFCLRCWWNCPSRAIDHPYAHAVLLKKPYILPT
;
A
#
# COMPACT_ATOMS: atom_id res chain seq x y z
N MET A 1 24.42 4.98 -2.61
CA MET A 1 23.79 4.68 -1.31
C MET A 1 23.09 3.34 -1.37
N LYS A 2 22.95 2.64 -0.24
CA LYS A 2 22.16 1.42 -0.09
C LYS A 2 20.78 1.80 0.44
N ILE A 3 19.73 1.49 -0.32
CA ILE A 3 18.34 1.88 -0.05
C ILE A 3 17.50 0.62 0.06
N CYS A 4 16.60 0.57 1.05
CA CYS A 4 15.52 -0.41 1.10
C CYS A 4 14.18 0.30 1.10
N VAL A 5 13.28 -0.08 0.20
CA VAL A 5 11.91 0.41 0.19
C VAL A 5 10.98 -0.71 0.64
N TYR A 6 10.45 -0.56 1.85
CA TYR A 6 9.35 -1.38 2.34
C TYR A 6 8.05 -0.84 1.77
N TYR A 7 7.24 -1.69 1.14
CA TYR A 7 5.97 -1.22 0.56
C TYR A 7 4.83 -2.20 0.77
N PHE A 8 3.62 -1.68 0.93
CA PHE A 8 2.40 -2.47 0.86
C PHE A 8 1.63 -2.10 -0.40
N SER A 9 1.05 -3.08 -1.10
CA SER A 9 0.15 -2.79 -2.23
C SER A 9 -0.98 -3.82 -2.35
N GLY A 10 -2.23 -3.36 -2.22
CA GLY A 10 -3.40 -4.23 -2.42
C GLY A 10 -3.61 -4.57 -3.90
N THR A 11 -3.71 -3.55 -4.75
CA THR A 11 -4.14 -3.66 -6.16
C THR A 11 -3.09 -3.18 -7.16
N GLY A 12 -1.81 -3.13 -6.76
CA GLY A 12 -0.67 -2.87 -7.64
C GLY A 12 -0.25 -1.41 -7.83
N ASN A 13 -1.09 -0.42 -7.49
CA ASN A 13 -0.76 1.01 -7.67
C ASN A 13 0.52 1.43 -6.93
N THR A 14 0.64 1.07 -5.64
CA THR A 14 1.83 1.40 -4.83
C THR A 14 3.05 0.62 -5.28
N ARG A 15 2.86 -0.65 -5.68
CA ARG A 15 3.93 -1.49 -6.23
C ARG A 15 4.51 -0.86 -7.50
N PHE A 16 3.64 -0.41 -8.41
CA PHE A 16 4.03 0.28 -9.64
C PHE A 16 4.92 1.50 -9.37
N VAL A 17 4.55 2.34 -8.39
CA VAL A 17 5.38 3.49 -7.98
C VAL A 17 6.69 3.03 -7.33
N ALA A 18 6.65 2.00 -6.48
CA ALA A 18 7.84 1.47 -5.81
C ALA A 18 8.87 0.91 -6.82
N GLU A 19 8.41 0.15 -7.82
CA GLU A 19 9.24 -0.42 -8.89
C GLU A 19 9.86 0.68 -9.77
N ASP A 20 9.09 1.70 -10.15
CA ASP A 20 9.62 2.82 -10.92
C ASP A 20 10.63 3.66 -10.10
N MET A 21 10.37 3.90 -8.81
CA MET A 21 11.33 4.55 -7.91
C MET A 21 12.61 3.71 -7.74
N GLN A 22 12.49 2.39 -7.59
CA GLN A 22 13.63 1.47 -7.49
C GLN A 22 14.53 1.60 -8.71
N GLN A 23 13.97 1.49 -9.91
CA GLN A 23 14.73 1.59 -11.14
C GLN A 23 15.47 2.93 -11.23
N ARG A 24 14.82 4.04 -10.88
CA ARG A 24 15.44 5.37 -10.90
C ARG A 24 16.57 5.54 -9.89
N PHE A 25 16.45 4.96 -8.70
CA PHE A 25 17.55 4.92 -7.75
C PHE A 25 18.74 4.13 -8.31
N ILE A 26 18.47 2.99 -8.95
CA ILE A 26 19.49 2.15 -9.60
C ILE A 26 20.17 2.91 -10.75
N ASP A 27 19.40 3.54 -11.63
CA ASP A 27 19.91 4.33 -12.77
C ASP A 27 20.76 5.52 -12.30
N SER A 28 20.50 6.03 -11.09
CA SER A 28 21.28 7.09 -10.44
C SER A 28 22.51 6.58 -9.68
N GLY A 29 22.86 5.30 -9.82
CA GLY A 29 24.05 4.68 -9.19
C GLY A 29 23.85 4.24 -7.74
N SER A 30 22.62 4.16 -7.24
CA SER A 30 22.32 3.62 -5.90
C SER A 30 21.96 2.13 -5.95
N GLN A 31 22.14 1.43 -4.83
CA GLN A 31 21.55 0.10 -4.65
C GLN A 31 20.16 0.31 -4.05
N CYS A 32 19.13 -0.35 -4.60
CA CYS A 32 17.78 -0.24 -4.10
C CYS A 32 17.08 -1.60 -4.15
N GLU A 33 16.63 -2.09 -2.99
CA GLU A 33 15.79 -3.29 -2.90
C GLU A 33 14.36 -2.95 -2.48
N LEU A 34 13.43 -3.79 -2.91
CA LEU A 34 12.01 -3.68 -2.59
C LEU A 34 11.59 -4.85 -1.72
N ILE A 35 11.03 -4.55 -0.54
CA ILE A 35 10.54 -5.56 0.39
C ILE A 35 9.03 -5.34 0.60
N PRO A 36 8.17 -6.30 0.24
CA PRO A 36 6.76 -6.23 0.59
C PRO A 36 6.59 -6.22 2.12
N ILE A 37 5.82 -5.29 2.66
CA ILE A 37 5.58 -5.17 4.10
C ILE A 37 5.03 -6.49 4.67
N GLU A 38 4.16 -7.18 3.92
CA GLU A 38 3.59 -8.44 4.37
C GLU A 38 4.59 -9.56 4.59
N SER A 39 5.75 -9.56 3.91
CA SER A 39 6.77 -10.60 4.13
C SER A 39 7.45 -10.40 5.49
N VAL A 40 7.60 -9.16 5.94
CA VAL A 40 8.10 -8.83 7.28
C VAL A 40 7.05 -9.19 8.34
N THR A 41 5.79 -8.78 8.17
CA THR A 41 4.74 -9.06 9.17
C THR A 41 4.40 -10.54 9.30
N LYS A 42 4.70 -11.36 8.28
CA LYS A 42 4.59 -12.82 8.32
C LYS A 42 5.83 -13.52 8.86
N GLY A 43 6.91 -12.80 9.15
CA GLY A 43 8.17 -13.37 9.62
C GLY A 43 8.98 -14.08 8.54
N GLU A 44 8.68 -13.83 7.26
CA GLU A 44 9.41 -14.39 6.11
C GLU A 44 10.73 -13.64 5.86
N VAL A 45 10.80 -12.36 6.27
CA VAL A 45 11.97 -11.50 6.15
C VAL A 45 12.34 -10.92 7.52
N VAL A 46 13.62 -11.02 7.87
CA VAL A 46 14.18 -10.41 9.09
C VAL A 46 14.54 -8.96 8.82
N LEU A 47 14.11 -8.06 9.70
CA LEU A 47 14.42 -6.64 9.61
C LEU A 47 15.88 -6.37 9.96
N ASN A 48 16.60 -5.71 9.06
CA ASN A 48 17.87 -5.07 9.37
C ASN A 48 17.98 -3.66 8.75
N PRO A 49 17.12 -2.71 9.16
CA PRO A 49 17.07 -1.38 8.55
C PRO A 49 18.36 -0.56 8.75
N GLU A 50 19.19 -0.93 9.73
CA GLU A 50 20.46 -0.27 10.04
C GLU A 50 21.54 -0.48 8.97
N GLU A 51 21.39 -1.47 8.09
CA GLU A 51 22.29 -1.68 6.95
C GLU A 51 22.08 -0.67 5.81
N TYR A 52 21.00 0.10 5.83
CA TYR A 52 20.64 1.00 4.74
C TYR A 52 20.93 2.46 5.11
N ASP A 53 21.46 3.20 4.14
CA ASP A 53 21.67 4.65 4.25
C ASP A 53 20.32 5.40 4.30
N LEU A 54 19.30 4.82 3.69
CA LEU A 54 17.96 5.40 3.56
C LEU A 54 16.90 4.29 3.45
N VAL A 55 15.81 4.44 4.21
CA VAL A 55 14.65 3.55 4.15
C VAL A 55 13.44 4.25 3.53
N GLY A 56 12.80 3.63 2.54
CA GLY A 56 11.50 4.05 2.00
C GLY A 56 10.35 3.27 2.65
N ILE A 57 9.23 3.94 2.92
CA ILE A 57 7.98 3.29 3.31
C ILE A 57 6.84 3.74 2.39
N GLY A 58 6.32 2.81 1.60
CA GLY A 58 5.30 3.01 0.57
C GLY A 58 3.96 2.35 0.88
N PHE A 59 2.84 3.06 0.75
CA PHE A 59 1.52 2.44 0.98
C PHE A 59 0.36 3.11 0.23
N PRO A 60 -0.74 2.38 -0.06
CA PRO A 60 -1.98 2.98 -0.53
C PRO A 60 -2.72 3.66 0.62
N VAL A 61 -3.49 4.70 0.33
CA VAL A 61 -4.38 5.33 1.31
C VAL A 61 -5.66 4.49 1.46
N HIS A 62 -5.96 4.07 2.69
CA HIS A 62 -7.23 3.43 3.08
C HIS A 62 -7.97 4.39 4.04
N ALA A 63 -9.13 4.88 3.62
CA ALA A 63 -9.93 5.91 4.30
C ALA A 63 -9.11 7.04 4.97
N TYR A 64 -8.29 7.74 4.18
CA TYR A 64 -7.44 8.85 4.60
C TYR A 64 -6.31 8.51 5.58
N ASP A 65 -5.90 7.24 5.67
CA ASP A 65 -4.79 6.81 6.51
C ASP A 65 -4.01 5.64 5.88
N ALA A 66 -2.91 5.22 6.50
CA ALA A 66 -2.21 3.99 6.15
C ALA A 66 -3.03 2.75 6.52
N PRO A 67 -2.93 1.64 5.75
CA PRO A 67 -3.58 0.37 6.09
C PRO A 67 -3.02 -0.20 7.40
N GLY A 68 -3.82 -0.99 8.11
CA GLY A 68 -3.44 -1.59 9.41
C GLY A 68 -2.10 -2.32 9.39
N ILE A 69 -1.81 -3.06 8.31
CA ILE A 69 -0.55 -3.80 8.13
C ILE A 69 0.69 -2.91 8.13
N VAL A 70 0.57 -1.65 7.71
CA VAL A 70 1.68 -0.68 7.78
C VAL A 70 1.98 -0.33 9.23
N TYR A 71 0.94 -0.15 10.04
CA TYR A 71 1.11 0.11 11.47
C TYR A 71 1.70 -1.09 12.21
N GLU A 72 1.22 -2.30 11.92
CA GLU A 72 1.82 -3.55 12.44
C GLU A 72 3.30 -3.65 12.08
N PHE A 73 3.66 -3.30 10.84
CA PHE A 73 5.06 -3.22 10.42
C PHE A 73 5.87 -2.16 11.18
N LEU A 74 5.33 -0.95 11.39
CA LEU A 74 6.01 0.10 12.13
C LEU A 74 6.32 -0.32 13.57
N GLU A 75 5.45 -1.11 14.21
CA GLU A 75 5.68 -1.65 15.56
C GLU A 75 6.93 -2.54 15.63
N LEU A 76 7.17 -3.36 14.59
CA LEU A 76 8.31 -4.28 14.47
C LEU A 76 9.65 -3.57 14.22
N LEU A 77 9.65 -2.31 13.77
CA LEU A 77 10.88 -1.58 13.48
C LEU A 77 11.72 -1.33 14.75
N PRO A 78 13.06 -1.43 14.67
CA PRO A 78 13.94 -1.16 15.81
C PRO A 78 14.02 0.34 16.13
N ALA A 79 14.38 0.65 17.37
CA ALA A 79 14.70 2.00 17.81
C ALA A 79 16.16 2.33 17.47
N ALA A 80 16.39 2.95 16.32
CA ALA A 80 17.71 3.27 15.79
C ALA A 80 17.69 4.60 15.01
N PRO A 81 18.84 5.31 14.88
CA PRO A 81 18.93 6.55 14.13
C PRO A 81 18.89 6.29 12.62
N ILE A 82 17.70 6.03 12.07
CA ILE A 82 17.49 5.72 10.65
C ILE A 82 16.94 6.94 9.90
N ARG A 83 17.46 7.23 8.71
CA ARG A 83 16.84 8.20 7.79
C ARG A 83 15.79 7.50 6.94
N TYR A 84 14.63 8.13 6.76
CA TYR A 84 13.56 7.53 5.95
C TYR A 84 12.79 8.52 5.09
N PHE A 85 12.15 8.03 4.03
CA PHE A 85 11.15 8.76 3.25
C PHE A 85 9.82 8.01 3.22
N LEU A 86 8.72 8.74 3.02
CA LEU A 86 7.40 8.16 2.82
C LEU A 86 6.90 8.47 1.41
N PHE A 87 6.17 7.53 0.83
CA PHE A 87 5.28 7.86 -0.28
C PHE A 87 3.95 7.14 -0.13
N LYS A 88 2.89 7.78 -0.60
CA LYS A 88 1.56 7.16 -0.60
C LYS A 88 0.82 7.37 -1.90
N THR A 89 -0.03 6.40 -2.24
CA THR A 89 -0.84 6.42 -3.46
C THR A 89 -2.34 6.52 -3.13
N ALA A 90 -3.09 7.34 -3.85
CA ALA A 90 -4.56 7.43 -3.69
C ALA A 90 -5.28 7.68 -5.02
N GLY A 91 -6.59 7.45 -5.04
CA GLY A 91 -7.45 7.59 -6.23
C GLY A 91 -7.68 9.04 -6.70
N ASP A 92 -7.43 10.01 -5.83
CA ASP A 92 -7.65 11.44 -6.04
C ASP A 92 -6.70 12.26 -5.14
N LYS A 93 -6.78 13.60 -5.20
CA LYS A 93 -5.92 14.52 -4.42
C LYS A 93 -6.56 15.01 -3.12
N LEU A 94 -7.79 14.61 -2.81
CA LEU A 94 -8.54 15.12 -1.68
C LEU A 94 -7.77 14.88 -0.38
N PHE A 95 -7.50 15.97 0.34
CA PHE A 95 -6.72 15.97 1.58
C PHE A 95 -5.36 15.28 1.48
N TYR A 96 -4.78 15.14 0.29
CA TYR A 96 -3.58 14.33 0.06
C TYR A 96 -3.69 12.93 0.67
N GLY A 97 -4.90 12.37 0.72
CA GLY A 97 -5.15 11.09 1.39
C GLY A 97 -4.89 11.12 2.90
N GLY A 98 -5.18 12.23 3.57
CA GLY A 98 -5.11 12.44 5.01
C GLY A 98 -3.72 12.74 5.56
N SER A 99 -3.62 12.84 6.89
CA SER A 99 -2.39 13.18 7.59
C SER A 99 -1.45 11.98 7.76
N THR A 100 -0.14 12.18 7.61
CA THR A 100 0.91 11.21 7.99
C THR A 100 1.46 11.45 9.41
N ASN A 101 0.90 12.39 10.16
CA ASN A 101 1.40 12.81 11.48
C ASN A 101 1.59 11.64 12.45
N HIS A 102 0.60 10.75 12.54
CA HIS A 102 0.67 9.61 13.45
C HIS A 102 1.84 8.67 13.12
N LEU A 103 2.07 8.37 11.83
CA LEU A 103 3.23 7.58 11.39
C LEU A 103 4.54 8.30 11.73
N ARG A 104 4.61 9.61 11.48
CA ARG A 104 5.79 10.43 11.81
C ARG A 104 6.10 10.38 13.30
N MET A 105 5.09 10.47 14.17
CA MET A 105 5.27 10.37 15.63
C MET A 105 5.79 9.00 16.06
N LEU A 106 5.20 7.91 15.55
CA LEU A 106 5.65 6.54 15.86
C LEU A 106 7.12 6.32 15.46
N LEU A 107 7.50 6.80 14.27
CA LEU A 107 8.86 6.70 13.75
C LEU A 107 9.83 7.62 14.52
N ALA A 108 9.43 8.85 14.85
CA ALA A 108 10.24 9.76 15.66
C ALA A 108 10.55 9.19 17.05
N ASN A 109 9.58 8.52 17.69
CA ASN A 109 9.79 7.82 18.97
C ASN A 109 10.81 6.67 18.86
N LYS A 110 10.99 6.12 17.67
CA LYS A 110 12.03 5.11 17.36
C LYS A 110 13.35 5.74 16.90
N ARG A 111 13.49 7.07 16.97
CA ARG A 111 14.66 7.86 16.50
C ARG A 111 14.83 7.90 14.98
N TRP A 112 13.80 7.51 14.23
CA TRP A 112 13.81 7.62 12.78
C TRP A 112 13.57 9.07 12.36
N LYS A 113 14.37 9.57 11.41
CA LYS A 113 14.35 10.96 10.95
C LYS A 113 13.84 11.04 9.52
N LEU A 114 12.72 11.75 9.36
CA LEU A 114 12.11 11.97 8.06
C LEU A 114 13.02 12.83 7.16
N ALA A 115 13.22 12.34 5.94
CA ALA A 115 13.97 12.99 4.88
C ALA A 115 13.02 13.63 3.84
N TYR A 116 12.00 12.89 3.41
CA TYR A 116 11.12 13.32 2.32
C TYR A 116 9.75 12.66 2.40
N GLU A 117 8.72 13.33 1.88
CA GLU A 117 7.40 12.73 1.66
C GLU A 117 6.83 13.07 0.27
N SER A 118 6.22 12.07 -0.36
CA SER A 118 5.60 12.20 -1.66
C SER A 118 4.18 11.63 -1.71
N PHE A 119 3.37 12.16 -2.63
CA PHE A 119 1.98 11.77 -2.83
C PHE A 119 1.69 11.55 -4.31
N PHE A 120 1.23 10.35 -4.64
CA PHE A 120 0.97 9.93 -6.01
C PHE A 120 -0.53 9.71 -6.24
N VAL A 121 -1.07 10.35 -7.27
CA VAL A 121 -2.44 10.08 -7.72
C VAL A 121 -2.40 8.92 -8.69
N MET A 122 -3.12 7.85 -8.34
CA MET A 122 -3.23 6.63 -9.12
C MET A 122 -4.70 6.38 -9.48
N PRO A 123 -5.00 5.49 -10.44
CA PRO A 123 -6.38 5.14 -10.74
C PRO A 123 -7.09 4.58 -9.49
N ALA A 124 -8.32 5.02 -9.25
CA ALA A 124 -9.11 4.53 -8.13
C ALA A 124 -9.43 3.04 -8.31
N ASN A 125 -9.15 2.25 -7.29
CA ASN A 125 -9.40 0.80 -7.26
C ASN A 125 -10.80 0.45 -6.74
N MET A 126 -11.56 1.44 -6.31
CA MET A 126 -12.96 1.33 -5.86
C MET A 126 -13.74 2.60 -6.23
N ALA A 127 -15.07 2.48 -6.26
CA ALA A 127 -16.12 3.46 -6.49
C ALA A 127 -16.12 4.15 -7.86
N SER A 128 -14.96 4.65 -8.31
CA SER A 128 -14.83 5.47 -9.51
C SER A 128 -13.99 4.75 -10.58
N PRO A 129 -14.59 3.92 -11.45
CA PRO A 129 -13.85 3.25 -12.52
C PRO A 129 -13.21 4.28 -13.47
N ALA A 130 -11.92 4.14 -13.71
CA ALA A 130 -11.20 4.96 -14.68
C ALA A 130 -11.24 4.32 -16.08
N LYS A 131 -11.44 5.14 -17.12
CA LYS A 131 -11.30 4.70 -18.52
C LYS A 131 -9.82 4.40 -18.83
N PRO A 132 -9.50 3.49 -19.78
CA PRO A 132 -8.11 3.13 -20.13
C PRO A 132 -7.18 4.33 -20.40
N GLY A 133 -7.63 5.34 -21.16
CA GLY A 133 -6.83 6.54 -21.40
C GLY A 133 -6.52 7.35 -20.14
N LYS A 134 -7.43 7.39 -19.16
CA LYS A 134 -7.17 8.02 -17.86
C LYS A 134 -6.19 7.20 -17.02
N ILE A 135 -6.28 5.87 -17.07
CA ILE A 135 -5.35 4.95 -16.39
C ILE A 135 -3.92 5.19 -16.91
N ALA A 136 -3.73 5.18 -18.23
CA ALA A 136 -2.43 5.41 -18.85
C ALA A 136 -1.86 6.79 -18.48
N ARG A 137 -2.69 7.85 -18.55
CA ARG A 137 -2.27 9.21 -18.18
C ARG A 137 -1.87 9.33 -16.71
N LEU A 138 -2.58 8.68 -15.79
CA LEU A 138 -2.23 8.70 -14.36
C LEU A 138 -0.95 7.91 -14.09
N ALA A 139 -0.78 6.76 -14.74
CA ALA A 139 0.46 5.98 -14.63
C ALA A 139 1.68 6.76 -15.14
N GLU A 140 1.55 7.44 -16.28
CA GLU A 140 2.61 8.29 -16.82
C GLU A 140 2.93 9.47 -15.92
N ALA A 141 1.91 10.17 -15.42
CA ALA A 141 2.09 11.25 -14.45
C ALA A 141 2.79 10.76 -13.16
N ALA A 142 2.50 9.53 -12.73
CA ALA A 142 3.17 8.92 -11.58
C ALA A 142 4.65 8.62 -11.86
N ARG A 143 5.01 8.16 -13.07
CA ARG A 143 6.42 7.97 -13.47
C ARG A 143 7.19 9.29 -13.50
N ILE A 144 6.63 10.33 -14.10
CA ILE A 144 7.23 11.67 -14.10
C ILE A 144 7.44 12.15 -12.66
N HIS A 145 6.42 12.04 -11.82
CA HIS A 145 6.52 12.47 -10.43
C HIS A 145 7.51 11.63 -9.59
N SER A 146 7.68 10.36 -9.95
CA SER A 146 8.64 9.47 -9.32
C SER A 146 10.08 9.87 -9.69
N ALA A 147 10.31 10.31 -10.93
CA ALA A 147 11.56 10.93 -11.38
C ALA A 147 11.94 12.13 -10.50
N GLU A 148 11.01 13.07 -10.35
CA GLU A 148 11.17 14.26 -9.52
C GLU A 148 11.43 13.89 -8.06
N THR A 149 10.64 12.96 -7.52
CA THR A 149 10.75 12.50 -6.13
C THR A 149 12.13 11.88 -5.85
N VAL A 150 12.63 11.03 -6.74
CA VAL A 150 13.95 10.40 -6.59
C VAL A 150 15.07 11.43 -6.69
N ALA A 151 14.99 12.36 -7.66
CA ALA A 151 15.96 13.44 -7.79
C ALA A 151 16.02 14.34 -6.55
N ASP A 152 14.85 14.70 -5.99
CA ASP A 152 14.74 15.45 -4.74
C ASP A 152 15.36 14.69 -3.56
N ILE A 153 15.07 13.40 -3.42
CA ILE A 153 15.63 12.56 -2.34
C ILE A 153 17.15 12.51 -2.42
N LEU A 154 17.71 12.29 -3.62
CA LEU A 154 19.15 12.17 -3.84
C LEU A 154 19.90 13.50 -3.65
N SER A 155 19.27 14.62 -4.01
CA SER A 155 19.82 15.96 -3.79
C SER A 155 19.71 16.44 -2.33
N GLY A 156 18.96 15.73 -1.50
CA GLY A 156 18.76 16.08 -0.09
C GLY A 156 17.68 17.14 0.15
N THR A 157 16.87 17.44 -0.87
CA THR A 157 15.66 18.27 -0.72
C THR A 157 14.78 17.71 0.37
N ARG A 158 14.26 18.58 1.23
CA ARG A 158 13.29 18.21 2.27
C ARG A 158 11.90 18.62 1.84
N LYS A 159 10.96 17.68 1.90
CA LYS A 159 9.54 17.92 1.64
C LYS A 159 8.70 17.21 2.69
N LEU A 160 7.70 17.92 3.19
CA LEU A 160 6.67 17.37 4.06
C LEU A 160 5.31 17.54 3.39
N LEU A 161 4.49 16.50 3.45
CA LEU A 161 3.10 16.62 3.04
C LEU A 161 2.33 17.48 4.04
N PRO A 162 1.29 18.21 3.56
CA PRO A 162 0.42 18.99 4.43
C PRO A 162 -0.14 18.18 5.59
N ASP A 163 -0.36 18.84 6.72
CA ASP A 163 -0.83 18.21 7.97
C ASP A 163 -1.77 19.16 8.73
N SER A 164 -2.85 19.59 8.07
CA SER A 164 -3.86 20.46 8.69
C SER A 164 -4.71 19.68 9.70
N THR A 165 -5.34 20.40 10.64
CA THR A 165 -6.28 19.82 11.61
C THR A 165 -7.39 19.01 10.92
N SER A 166 -7.92 19.50 9.79
CA SER A 166 -8.92 18.78 9.00
C SER A 166 -8.40 17.44 8.46
N GLN A 167 -7.14 17.35 8.03
CA GLN A 167 -6.50 16.12 7.58
C GLN A 167 -6.22 15.15 8.72
N ARG A 168 -5.93 15.66 9.92
CA ARG A 168 -5.80 14.84 11.13
C ARG A 168 -7.15 14.24 11.52
N ILE A 169 -8.22 15.04 11.48
CA ILE A 169 -9.58 14.59 11.79
C ILE A 169 -10.08 13.57 10.75
N SER A 170 -9.73 13.71 9.47
CA SER A 170 -10.17 12.75 8.44
C SER A 170 -9.64 11.34 8.68
N THR A 171 -8.54 11.15 9.40
CA THR A 171 -8.06 9.80 9.80
C THR A 171 -9.05 9.05 10.71
N LEU A 172 -10.04 9.73 11.31
CA LEU A 172 -11.10 9.07 12.07
C LEU A 172 -11.97 8.16 11.18
N PHE A 173 -12.07 8.45 9.87
CA PHE A 173 -12.76 7.57 8.92
C PHE A 173 -12.12 6.18 8.87
N LYS A 174 -10.79 6.05 9.00
CA LYS A 174 -10.11 4.75 9.08
C LYS A 174 -10.52 3.93 10.30
N ARG A 175 -10.85 4.54 11.44
CA ARG A 175 -11.33 3.78 12.62
C ARG A 175 -12.68 3.11 12.36
N LEU A 176 -13.55 3.80 11.62
CA LEU A 176 -14.84 3.24 11.18
C LEU A 176 -14.62 2.18 10.10
N GLU A 177 -13.78 2.47 9.12
CA GLU A 177 -13.43 1.55 8.03
C GLU A 177 -12.82 0.25 8.57
N THR A 178 -11.84 0.31 9.47
CA THR A 178 -11.17 -0.89 10.03
C THR A 178 -12.18 -1.83 10.69
N ARG A 179 -13.14 -1.30 11.44
CA ARG A 179 -14.22 -2.09 12.05
C ARG A 179 -15.17 -2.65 10.98
N GLY A 180 -15.48 -1.84 9.96
CA GLY A 180 -16.27 -2.24 8.80
C GLY A 180 -15.63 -3.38 8.01
N CYS A 181 -14.34 -3.29 7.70
CA CYS A 181 -13.57 -4.29 6.95
C CYS A 181 -13.51 -5.64 7.67
N ARG A 182 -13.23 -5.63 8.98
CA ARG A 182 -13.20 -6.87 9.79
C ARG A 182 -14.57 -7.56 9.79
N LYS A 183 -15.64 -6.79 10.03
CA LYS A 183 -17.02 -7.31 9.96
C LYS A 183 -17.41 -7.73 8.52
N GLY A 184 -16.90 -7.03 7.52
CA GLY A 184 -17.09 -7.32 6.10
C GLY A 184 -16.43 -8.63 5.66
N SER A 185 -15.35 -9.03 6.31
CA SER A 185 -14.58 -10.24 5.96
C SER A 185 -15.45 -11.51 5.85
N ARG A 186 -16.39 -11.70 6.79
CA ARG A 186 -17.30 -12.87 6.78
C ARG A 186 -18.30 -12.88 5.63
N HIS A 187 -18.42 -11.77 4.90
CA HIS A 187 -19.38 -11.61 3.82
C HIS A 187 -18.76 -11.85 2.44
N TRP A 188 -17.45 -12.07 2.33
CA TRP A 188 -16.84 -12.55 1.09
C TRP A 188 -17.45 -13.90 0.68
N ARG A 189 -17.85 -14.00 -0.59
CA ARG A 189 -18.44 -15.18 -1.20
C ARG A 189 -17.51 -15.72 -2.29
N VAL A 190 -17.57 -17.02 -2.49
CA VAL A 190 -16.82 -17.74 -3.52
C VAL A 190 -17.85 -18.44 -4.40
N SER A 191 -17.84 -18.13 -5.69
CA SER A 191 -18.74 -18.74 -6.67
C SER A 191 -18.23 -20.12 -7.12
N SER A 192 -19.07 -20.84 -7.86
CA SER A 192 -18.73 -22.13 -8.47
C SER A 192 -17.63 -22.06 -9.53
N ASN A 193 -17.22 -20.86 -9.95
CA ASN A 193 -16.09 -20.67 -10.86
C ASN A 193 -14.73 -20.89 -10.17
N CYS A 194 -14.71 -21.06 -8.85
CA CYS A 194 -13.47 -21.31 -8.13
C CYS A 194 -12.93 -22.70 -8.44
N ASP A 195 -11.71 -22.75 -8.96
CA ASP A 195 -10.94 -23.96 -9.25
C ASP A 195 -10.04 -24.38 -8.07
N LEU A 196 -10.18 -23.72 -6.92
CA LEU A 196 -9.37 -23.92 -5.72
C LEU A 196 -7.84 -23.79 -5.95
N CYS A 197 -7.40 -22.97 -6.92
CA CYS A 197 -5.98 -22.77 -7.21
C CYS A 197 -5.12 -22.21 -6.05
N GLY A 198 -5.73 -21.78 -4.94
CA GLY A 198 -5.02 -21.37 -3.72
C GLY A 198 -4.32 -20.00 -3.78
N LYS A 199 -4.27 -19.32 -4.94
CA LYS A 199 -3.57 -18.03 -5.09
C LYS A 199 -4.01 -16.98 -4.07
N CYS A 200 -5.30 -16.87 -3.79
CA CYS A 200 -5.82 -15.92 -2.81
C CYS A 200 -5.40 -16.23 -1.36
N VAL A 201 -5.17 -17.50 -1.02
CA VAL A 201 -4.65 -17.95 0.27
C VAL A 201 -3.18 -17.53 0.39
N GLN A 202 -2.38 -17.85 -0.62
CA GLN A 202 -0.95 -17.55 -0.67
C GLN A 202 -0.68 -16.03 -0.63
N GLU A 203 -1.38 -15.25 -1.45
CA GLU A 203 -1.11 -13.82 -1.61
C GLU A 203 -1.78 -12.95 -0.53
N CYS A 204 -2.62 -13.51 0.34
CA CYS A 204 -3.32 -12.73 1.37
C CYS A 204 -2.29 -12.08 2.31
N PRO A 205 -2.22 -10.74 2.40
CA PRO A 205 -1.16 -10.09 3.17
C PRO A 205 -1.32 -10.29 4.68
N THR A 206 -2.55 -10.55 5.16
CA THR A 206 -2.87 -10.74 6.58
C THR A 206 -3.22 -12.18 6.94
N SER A 207 -2.97 -13.13 6.03
CA SER A 207 -3.29 -14.56 6.20
C SER A 207 -4.75 -14.80 6.61
N ASN A 208 -5.66 -13.98 6.07
CA ASN A 208 -7.09 -14.01 6.39
C ASN A 208 -7.87 -15.11 5.66
N ILE A 209 -7.32 -15.67 4.58
CA ILE A 209 -8.00 -16.66 3.75
C ILE A 209 -7.32 -18.00 3.98
N THR A 210 -8.09 -19.04 4.25
CA THR A 210 -7.61 -20.42 4.45
C THR A 210 -8.39 -21.37 3.56
N LEU A 211 -7.78 -22.50 3.17
CA LEU A 211 -8.44 -23.59 2.47
C LEU A 211 -8.68 -24.73 3.46
N VAL A 212 -9.93 -25.01 3.80
CA VAL A 212 -10.33 -26.03 4.77
C VAL A 212 -11.47 -26.85 4.17
N ASP A 213 -11.31 -28.18 4.15
CA ASP A 213 -12.30 -29.13 3.59
C ASP A 213 -12.71 -28.80 2.15
N GLY A 214 -11.74 -28.42 1.30
CA GLY A 214 -11.99 -28.03 -0.09
C GLY A 214 -12.76 -26.72 -0.26
N LYS A 215 -12.88 -25.90 0.79
CA LYS A 215 -13.57 -24.60 0.75
C LYS A 215 -12.68 -23.47 1.27
N LEU A 216 -12.73 -22.34 0.57
CA LEU A 216 -12.09 -21.12 1.04
C LEU A 216 -12.89 -20.53 2.21
N LYS A 217 -12.23 -20.27 3.33
CA LYS A 217 -12.78 -19.62 4.52
C LYS A 217 -12.09 -18.28 4.76
N PHE A 218 -12.89 -17.25 5.05
CA PHE A 218 -12.40 -15.90 5.36
C PHE A 218 -12.51 -15.66 6.87
N GLY A 219 -11.39 -15.32 7.50
CA GLY A 219 -11.28 -15.00 8.93
C GLY A 219 -11.74 -13.57 9.25
N ASP A 220 -11.16 -12.95 10.28
CA ASP A 220 -11.48 -11.61 10.77
C ASP A 220 -10.33 -10.60 10.64
N LYS A 221 -9.23 -10.98 9.97
CA LYS A 221 -8.02 -10.18 9.73
C LYS A 221 -8.06 -9.40 8.40
N CYS A 222 -9.20 -9.33 7.73
CA CYS A 222 -9.30 -8.64 6.43
C CYS A 222 -9.11 -7.13 6.59
N ILE A 223 -8.19 -6.57 5.81
CA ILE A 223 -7.94 -5.12 5.68
C ILE A 223 -8.57 -4.53 4.40
N PHE A 224 -9.45 -5.31 3.74
CA PHE A 224 -10.16 -4.93 2.52
C PHE A 224 -9.27 -4.38 1.39
N CYS A 225 -8.03 -4.88 1.28
CA CYS A 225 -7.06 -4.45 0.27
C CYS A 225 -7.38 -4.91 -1.17
N LEU A 226 -8.43 -5.71 -1.33
CA LEU A 226 -8.92 -6.27 -2.59
C LEU A 226 -7.97 -7.17 -3.37
N ARG A 227 -6.77 -7.49 -2.87
CA ARG A 227 -5.80 -8.33 -3.60
C ARG A 227 -6.40 -9.66 -4.07
N CYS A 228 -7.13 -10.36 -3.20
CA CYS A 228 -7.80 -11.62 -3.53
C CYS A 228 -8.83 -11.46 -4.67
N TRP A 229 -9.63 -10.39 -4.63
CA TRP A 229 -10.62 -10.09 -5.66
C TRP A 229 -9.95 -9.65 -6.98
N TRP A 230 -8.86 -8.89 -6.90
CA TRP A 230 -8.13 -8.34 -8.03
C TRP A 230 -7.39 -9.43 -8.82
N ASN A 231 -6.76 -10.37 -8.11
CA ASN A 231 -5.84 -11.35 -8.67
C ASN A 231 -6.45 -12.73 -8.89
N CYS A 232 -7.72 -12.95 -8.52
CA CYS A 232 -8.41 -14.23 -8.73
C CYS A 232 -8.57 -14.51 -10.25
N PRO A 233 -7.89 -15.53 -10.80
CA PRO A 233 -7.90 -15.80 -12.24
C PRO A 233 -9.30 -16.15 -12.76
N SER A 234 -10.05 -16.94 -11.98
CA SER A 234 -11.41 -17.36 -12.33
C SER A 234 -12.51 -16.37 -11.92
N ARG A 235 -12.13 -15.20 -11.37
CA ARG A 235 -13.06 -14.14 -10.92
C ARG A 235 -14.15 -14.67 -9.99
N ALA A 236 -13.80 -15.61 -9.12
CA ALA A 236 -14.74 -16.33 -8.27
C ALA A 236 -15.04 -15.66 -6.92
N ILE A 237 -14.26 -14.66 -6.49
CA ILE A 237 -14.43 -13.98 -5.21
C ILE A 237 -15.31 -12.75 -5.40
N ASP A 238 -16.33 -12.59 -4.57
CA ASP A 238 -17.28 -11.47 -4.61
C ASP A 238 -17.71 -11.02 -3.20
N HIS A 239 -18.25 -9.80 -3.09
CA HIS A 239 -18.75 -9.26 -1.82
C HIS A 239 -20.11 -8.58 -2.02
N PRO A 240 -21.23 -9.17 -1.53
CA PRO A 240 -22.59 -8.78 -1.86
C PRO A 240 -22.94 -7.36 -1.41
N TYR A 241 -22.32 -6.88 -0.33
CA TYR A 241 -22.57 -5.52 0.19
C TYR A 241 -21.62 -4.47 -0.40
N ALA A 242 -20.70 -4.86 -1.27
CA ALA A 242 -19.71 -3.96 -1.85
C ALA A 242 -19.85 -3.81 -3.38
N HIS A 243 -20.87 -4.38 -4.01
CA HIS A 243 -21.08 -4.26 -5.46
C HIS A 243 -21.12 -2.83 -5.98
N ALA A 244 -21.67 -1.88 -5.21
CA ALA A 244 -21.75 -0.48 -5.59
C ALA A 244 -20.38 0.23 -5.58
N VAL A 245 -19.40 -0.30 -4.84
CA VAL A 245 -18.06 0.28 -4.68
C VAL A 245 -16.97 -0.55 -5.35
N LEU A 246 -17.17 -1.84 -5.60
CA LEU A 246 -16.22 -2.64 -6.36
C LEU A 246 -16.30 -2.28 -7.84
N LEU A 247 -15.14 -2.28 -8.51
CA LEU A 247 -15.12 -2.12 -9.96
C LEU A 247 -15.77 -3.35 -10.62
N LYS A 248 -16.31 -3.18 -11.83
CA LYS A 248 -16.83 -4.33 -12.61
C LYS A 248 -15.72 -5.33 -12.97
N LYS A 249 -14.52 -4.82 -13.26
CA LYS A 249 -13.32 -5.60 -13.53
C LYS A 249 -12.06 -4.87 -13.04
N PRO A 250 -11.00 -5.59 -12.66
CA PRO A 250 -9.70 -5.01 -12.40
C PRO A 250 -9.20 -4.29 -13.65
N TYR A 251 -8.50 -3.18 -13.46
CA TYR A 251 -7.72 -2.58 -14.53
C TYR A 251 -6.28 -3.09 -14.48
N ILE A 252 -5.57 -2.89 -15.58
CA ILE A 252 -4.16 -3.21 -15.74
C ILE A 252 -3.42 -1.88 -15.91
N LEU A 253 -2.36 -1.68 -15.12
CA LEU A 253 -1.44 -0.55 -15.31
C LEU A 253 -0.54 -0.84 -16.51
N PRO A 254 -0.13 0.18 -17.28
CA PRO A 254 0.83 -0.02 -18.35
C PRO A 254 2.15 -0.56 -17.77
N THR A 255 2.80 -1.45 -18.52
CA THR A 255 4.16 -1.94 -18.22
C THR A 255 5.18 -0.84 -18.41
#